data_AF-A0A0F3IQL4-F1
#
_entry.id   AF-A0A0F3IQL4-F1
#
_cell.length_a   1.000
_cell.length_b   1.000
_cell.length_c   1.000
_cell.angle_alpha   90.00
_cell.angle_beta   90.00
_cell.angle_gamma   90.00
#
_symmetry.space_group_name_H-M   'P 1'
#
loop_
_entity.id
_entity.type
_entity.pdbx_description
1 polymer ?
#
loop_
_entity_poly.entity_id
_entity_poly.type
_entity_poly.pdbx_seq_one_letter_code
_entity_poly.pdbx_strand_id
1 'polypeptide(L)'
;PHRWHGMGKLQQLYELCSEKNDPEYRSYLAQVLFRHGVDLSERGDAYKEAGLASFRRLQNEFHDLSERLWVAMSVIQAARHIVEMVDEAPTVSPAEAQSVLEAVIDTFETWHDPEDANGCGLIRHQVAGCVLDLVDLIDSHFEAEPETTLALHKRLITAYRDETSEDTPFLVSTALLETGLLLGRTEPPDATGAMAAYTEVIQRLALGRARADQAACALYRIGNLKLRLTPPDSSGAIASYKKVIESFAESDDEETGQWVALSRYNCAQTLIKNDTDKTEIFLSLHRANIEEFSGSSNPLLQDIV
;
A
#
# COMPACT_ATOMS: atom_id res chain seq x y z
N PRO A 1 19.82 -10.48 -35.77
CA PRO A 1 20.96 -9.66 -36.28
C PRO A 1 20.65 -8.17 -36.52
N HIS A 2 19.56 -7.61 -35.97
CA HIS A 2 19.38 -6.17 -35.86
C HIS A 2 20.09 -5.70 -34.59
N ARG A 3 21.35 -5.24 -34.74
CA ARG A 3 22.08 -4.56 -33.66
C ARG A 3 21.33 -3.28 -33.30
N TRP A 4 20.79 -3.28 -32.09
CA TRP A 4 20.18 -2.20 -31.36
C TRP A 4 20.99 -0.89 -31.48
N HIS A 5 20.52 0.06 -32.29
CA HIS A 5 21.16 1.37 -32.45
C HIS A 5 21.14 2.21 -31.15
N GLY A 6 20.33 1.84 -30.15
CA GLY A 6 20.29 2.49 -28.83
C GLY A 6 21.43 2.06 -27.89
N MET A 7 21.82 0.78 -27.90
CA MET A 7 22.90 0.27 -27.02
C MET A 7 24.25 0.94 -27.30
N GLY A 8 24.55 1.29 -28.55
CA GLY A 8 25.79 1.99 -28.89
C GLY A 8 25.88 3.39 -28.26
N LYS A 9 24.75 4.11 -28.16
CA LYS A 9 24.71 5.43 -27.51
C LYS A 9 24.76 5.33 -25.99
N LEU A 10 24.09 4.33 -25.41
CA LEU A 10 24.18 4.02 -23.98
C LEU A 10 25.61 3.63 -23.57
N GLN A 11 26.28 2.80 -24.38
CA GLN A 11 27.68 2.41 -24.16
C GLN A 11 28.64 3.60 -24.29
N GLN A 12 28.43 4.48 -25.27
CA GLN A 12 29.22 5.71 -25.41
C GLN A 12 29.00 6.68 -24.23
N LEU A 13 27.74 6.88 -23.82
CA LEU A 13 27.43 7.65 -22.60
C LEU A 13 28.09 7.04 -21.38
N TYR A 14 28.12 5.71 -21.29
CA TYR A 14 28.76 4.99 -20.21
C TYR A 14 30.27 5.20 -20.17
N GLU A 15 30.96 5.04 -21.30
CA GLU A 15 32.40 5.29 -21.42
C GLU A 15 32.74 6.72 -20.99
N LEU A 16 31.97 7.70 -21.49
CA LEU A 16 32.07 9.11 -21.11
C LEU A 16 31.86 9.36 -19.61
N CYS A 17 30.90 8.66 -18.97
CA CYS A 17 30.65 8.80 -17.54
C CYS A 17 31.76 8.17 -16.70
N SER A 18 32.25 6.99 -17.10
CA SER A 18 33.31 6.26 -16.39
C SER A 18 34.65 7.00 -16.44
N GLU A 19 34.96 7.67 -17.55
CA GLU A 19 36.20 8.42 -17.72
C GLU A 19 36.24 9.71 -16.90
N LYS A 20 35.09 10.38 -16.72
CA LYS A 20 35.03 11.70 -16.09
C LYS A 20 34.72 11.65 -14.60
N ASN A 21 34.08 10.57 -14.11
CA ASN A 21 33.54 10.46 -12.75
C ASN A 21 32.80 11.73 -12.29
N ASP A 22 32.17 12.42 -13.24
CA ASP A 22 31.51 13.69 -13.00
C ASP A 22 30.11 13.40 -12.44
N PRO A 23 29.76 13.93 -11.26
CA PRO A 23 28.47 13.70 -10.64
C PRO A 23 27.28 14.03 -11.54
N GLU A 24 27.33 15.09 -12.36
CA GLU A 24 26.22 15.47 -13.26
C GLU A 24 26.01 14.43 -14.36
N TYR A 25 27.10 13.94 -14.94
CA TYR A 25 27.04 12.87 -15.94
C TYR A 25 26.53 11.56 -15.34
N ARG A 26 26.97 11.22 -14.12
CA ARG A 26 26.46 10.05 -13.41
C ARG A 26 24.97 10.20 -13.08
N SER A 27 24.50 11.38 -12.67
CA SER A 27 23.06 11.63 -12.47
C SER A 27 22.25 11.48 -13.76
N TYR A 28 22.77 11.95 -14.89
CA TYR A 28 22.13 11.77 -16.18
C TYR A 28 22.08 10.29 -16.59
N LEU A 29 23.17 9.55 -16.40
CA LEU A 29 23.26 8.12 -16.70
C LEU A 29 22.26 7.31 -15.86
N ALA A 30 22.09 7.63 -14.57
CA ALA A 30 21.08 7.00 -13.72
C ALA A 30 19.67 7.12 -14.30
N GLN A 31 19.28 8.33 -14.74
CA GLN A 31 17.97 8.57 -15.36
C GLN A 31 17.81 7.83 -16.69
N VAL A 32 18.87 7.79 -17.51
CA VAL A 32 18.84 7.08 -18.80
C VAL A 32 18.71 5.57 -18.59
N LEU A 33 19.42 5.00 -17.61
CA LEU A 33 19.32 3.58 -17.26
C LEU A 33 17.91 3.23 -16.75
N PHE A 34 17.34 4.07 -15.88
CA PHE A 34 15.98 3.88 -15.41
C PHE A 34 14.96 3.88 -16.56
N ARG A 35 14.95 4.93 -17.39
CA ARG A 35 14.03 5.03 -18.54
C ARG A 35 14.22 3.89 -19.53
N HIS A 36 15.47 3.49 -19.80
CA HIS A 36 15.76 2.35 -20.65
C HIS A 36 15.22 1.03 -20.06
N GLY A 37 15.30 0.88 -18.74
CA GLY A 37 14.71 -0.24 -18.02
C GLY A 37 13.20 -0.34 -18.24
N VAL A 38 12.48 0.77 -17.98
CA VAL A 38 11.02 0.88 -18.19
C VAL A 38 10.63 0.65 -19.64
N ASP A 39 11.31 1.32 -20.58
CA ASP A 39 11.04 1.17 -22.02
C ASP A 39 11.18 -0.29 -22.48
N LEU A 40 12.05 -1.08 -21.85
CA LEU A 40 12.26 -2.48 -22.20
C LEU A 40 11.27 -3.41 -21.50
N SER A 41 10.92 -3.17 -20.24
CA SER A 41 9.92 -3.98 -19.53
C SER A 41 8.55 -3.92 -20.22
N GLU A 42 8.17 -2.75 -20.73
CA GLU A 42 6.88 -2.53 -21.42
C GLU A 42 6.81 -3.14 -22.83
N ARG A 43 7.95 -3.51 -23.44
CA ARG A 43 8.00 -4.06 -24.82
C ARG A 43 7.71 -5.56 -24.90
N GLY A 44 7.40 -6.20 -23.79
CA GLY A 44 7.02 -7.60 -23.68
C GLY A 44 8.14 -8.54 -23.26
N ASP A 45 7.81 -9.81 -23.04
CA ASP A 45 8.63 -10.80 -22.31
C ASP A 45 10.06 -10.97 -22.84
N ALA A 46 10.26 -10.82 -24.15
CA ALA A 46 11.58 -10.94 -24.78
C ALA A 46 12.58 -9.85 -24.32
N TYR A 47 12.09 -8.77 -23.71
CA TYR A 47 12.89 -7.61 -23.30
C TYR A 47 12.96 -7.39 -21.79
N LYS A 48 12.18 -8.13 -21.00
CA LYS A 48 12.15 -8.03 -19.54
C LYS A 48 13.53 -8.21 -18.92
N GLU A 49 14.30 -9.20 -19.38
CA GLU A 49 15.68 -9.45 -18.93
C GLU A 49 16.63 -8.27 -19.16
N ALA A 50 16.50 -7.58 -20.30
CA ALA A 50 17.32 -6.43 -20.61
C ALA A 50 16.89 -5.19 -19.81
N GLY A 51 15.60 -5.06 -19.52
CA GLY A 51 15.07 -4.04 -18.62
C GLY A 51 15.61 -4.24 -17.20
N LEU A 52 15.49 -5.46 -16.69
CA LEU A 52 16.00 -5.90 -15.39
C LEU A 52 17.51 -5.69 -15.25
N ALA A 53 18.30 -5.98 -16.29
CA ALA A 53 19.73 -5.68 -16.30
C ALA A 53 20.02 -4.18 -16.13
N SER A 54 19.17 -3.31 -16.68
CA SER A 54 19.28 -1.85 -16.52
C SER A 54 18.97 -1.43 -15.08
N PHE A 55 17.94 -2.01 -14.46
CA PHE A 55 17.57 -1.75 -13.06
C PHE A 55 18.63 -2.26 -12.07
N ARG A 56 19.12 -3.50 -12.22
CA ARG A 56 20.21 -4.06 -11.39
C ARG A 56 21.47 -3.20 -11.46
N ARG A 57 21.79 -2.70 -12.64
CA ARG A 57 22.94 -1.80 -12.83
C ARG A 57 22.74 -0.50 -12.08
N LEU A 58 21.53 0.06 -12.14
CA LEU A 58 21.19 1.28 -11.41
C LEU A 58 21.36 1.10 -9.90
N GLN A 59 20.89 -0.02 -9.33
CA GLN A 59 21.08 -0.36 -7.91
C GLN A 59 22.56 -0.44 -7.53
N ASN A 60 23.35 -1.17 -8.33
CA ASN A 60 24.75 -1.45 -7.99
C ASN A 60 25.66 -0.24 -8.14
N GLU A 61 25.47 0.59 -9.18
CA GLU A 61 26.43 1.63 -9.57
C GLU A 61 26.10 3.03 -9.06
N PHE A 62 24.89 3.27 -8.51
CA PHE A 62 24.44 4.64 -8.18
C PHE A 62 23.92 4.82 -6.75
N HIS A 63 24.02 3.79 -5.90
CA HIS A 63 23.67 3.91 -4.48
C HIS A 63 24.55 4.92 -3.73
N ASP A 64 25.79 5.14 -4.19
CA ASP A 64 26.76 6.10 -3.63
C ASP A 64 26.44 7.56 -3.98
N LEU A 65 25.58 7.80 -4.98
CA LEU A 65 25.10 9.12 -5.39
C LEU A 65 23.69 9.42 -4.83
N SER A 66 23.33 8.70 -3.77
CA SER A 66 22.05 8.82 -3.08
C SER A 66 21.75 10.24 -2.63
N GLU A 67 22.74 11.09 -2.36
CA GLU A 67 22.55 12.50 -1.98
C GLU A 67 21.82 13.35 -3.03
N ARG A 68 21.71 12.88 -4.29
CA ARG A 68 21.02 13.61 -5.36
C ARG A 68 19.61 13.08 -5.56
N LEU A 69 18.61 13.95 -5.40
CA LEU A 69 17.18 13.64 -5.52
C LEU A 69 16.82 12.75 -6.72
N TRP A 70 17.24 13.14 -7.92
CA TRP A 70 16.89 12.39 -9.14
C TRP A 70 17.55 11.02 -9.24
N VAL A 71 18.72 10.84 -8.64
CA VAL A 71 19.40 9.54 -8.58
C VAL A 71 18.70 8.66 -7.55
N ALA A 72 18.43 9.19 -6.35
CA ALA A 72 17.67 8.52 -5.31
C ALA A 72 16.32 8.02 -5.83
N MET A 73 15.55 8.90 -6.50
CA MET A 73 14.27 8.56 -7.11
C MET A 73 14.40 7.42 -8.13
N SER A 74 15.38 7.50 -9.02
CA SER A 74 15.59 6.47 -10.05
C SER A 74 15.95 5.12 -9.43
N VAL A 75 16.81 5.11 -8.40
CA VAL A 75 17.19 3.90 -7.65
C VAL A 75 15.97 3.32 -6.94
N ILE A 76 15.19 4.12 -6.22
CA ILE A 76 13.98 3.63 -5.55
C ILE A 76 12.98 3.03 -6.54
N GLN A 77 12.68 3.73 -7.64
CA GLN A 77 11.73 3.25 -8.65
C GLN A 77 12.22 1.97 -9.35
N ALA A 78 13.52 1.83 -9.60
CA ALA A 78 14.06 0.60 -10.16
C ALA A 78 13.93 -0.59 -9.20
N ALA A 79 14.02 -0.39 -7.89
CA ALA A 79 13.80 -1.45 -6.91
C ALA A 79 12.35 -1.95 -6.96
N ARG A 80 11.38 -1.03 -7.02
CA ARG A 80 9.95 -1.36 -7.15
C ARG A 80 9.66 -2.15 -8.43
N HIS A 81 10.23 -1.75 -9.57
CA HIS A 81 10.10 -2.52 -10.81
C HIS A 81 10.74 -3.91 -10.76
N ILE A 82 11.83 -4.10 -10.01
CA ILE A 82 12.40 -5.44 -9.79
C ILE A 82 11.39 -6.32 -9.06
N VAL A 83 10.68 -5.78 -8.07
CA VAL A 83 9.65 -6.49 -7.29
C VAL A 83 8.45 -6.86 -8.15
N GLU A 84 7.94 -5.93 -8.95
CA GLU A 84 6.85 -6.19 -9.91
C GLU A 84 7.21 -7.31 -10.90
N MET A 85 8.50 -7.49 -11.21
CA MET A 85 8.99 -8.52 -12.12
C MET A 85 9.12 -9.92 -11.50
N VAL A 86 8.94 -10.11 -10.19
CA VAL A 86 9.14 -11.40 -9.51
C VAL A 86 8.25 -12.50 -10.09
N ASP A 87 6.98 -12.20 -10.35
CA ASP A 87 6.02 -13.15 -10.94
C ASP A 87 6.09 -13.23 -12.47
N GLU A 88 6.70 -12.22 -13.09
CA GLU A 88 6.69 -12.05 -14.53
C GLU A 88 7.96 -12.53 -15.22
N ALA A 89 9.10 -12.55 -14.52
CA ALA A 89 10.41 -12.85 -15.05
C ALA A 89 11.07 -13.99 -14.25
N PRO A 90 11.35 -15.15 -14.86
CA PRO A 90 11.85 -16.32 -14.14
C PRO A 90 13.27 -16.16 -13.56
N THR A 91 13.96 -15.07 -13.88
CA THR A 91 15.32 -14.78 -13.42
C THR A 91 15.38 -13.85 -12.22
N VAL A 92 14.25 -13.29 -11.78
CA VAL A 92 14.15 -12.54 -10.52
C VAL A 92 13.65 -13.50 -9.46
N SER A 93 14.46 -13.72 -8.43
CA SER A 93 13.99 -14.48 -7.28
C SER A 93 13.31 -13.54 -6.28
N PRO A 94 12.29 -14.00 -5.53
CA PRO A 94 11.72 -13.21 -4.42
C PRO A 94 12.79 -12.74 -3.42
N ALA A 95 13.81 -13.57 -3.14
CA ALA A 95 14.91 -13.23 -2.24
C ALA A 95 15.79 -12.07 -2.77
N GLU A 96 15.98 -11.98 -4.08
CA GLU A 96 16.67 -10.85 -4.70
C GLU A 96 15.84 -9.56 -4.54
N ALA A 97 14.55 -9.62 -4.88
CA ALA A 97 13.65 -8.47 -4.76
C ALA A 97 13.56 -7.98 -3.31
N GLN A 98 13.48 -8.90 -2.34
CA GLN A 98 13.51 -8.60 -0.91
C GLN A 98 14.80 -7.84 -0.55
N SER A 99 15.96 -8.38 -0.92
CA SER A 99 17.26 -7.75 -0.61
C SER A 99 17.41 -6.36 -1.23
N VAL A 100 16.88 -6.16 -2.43
CA VAL A 100 16.92 -4.86 -3.11
C VAL A 100 16.01 -3.84 -2.40
N LEU A 101 14.81 -4.23 -2.00
CA LEU A 101 13.91 -3.37 -1.23
C LEU A 101 14.51 -3.01 0.14
N GLU A 102 15.02 -3.99 0.89
CA GLU A 102 15.67 -3.75 2.18
C GLU A 102 16.83 -2.77 2.06
N ALA A 103 17.69 -2.94 1.05
CA ALA A 103 18.80 -2.03 0.80
C ALA A 103 18.33 -0.60 0.48
N VAL A 104 17.28 -0.44 -0.33
CA VAL A 104 16.70 0.87 -0.64
C VAL A 104 16.10 1.51 0.61
N ILE A 105 15.31 0.76 1.39
CA ILE A 105 14.69 1.28 2.60
C ILE A 105 15.77 1.73 3.59
N ASP A 106 16.76 0.89 3.88
CA ASP A 106 17.83 1.21 4.83
C ASP A 106 18.70 2.40 4.36
N THR A 107 18.88 2.55 3.06
CA THR A 107 19.66 3.67 2.49
C THR A 107 18.90 4.99 2.55
N PHE A 108 17.59 4.98 2.27
CA PHE A 108 16.82 6.19 2.00
C PHE A 108 15.80 6.57 3.09
N GLU A 109 15.58 5.73 4.11
CA GLU A 109 14.64 6.03 5.20
C GLU A 109 15.00 7.32 5.96
N THR A 110 16.29 7.60 6.11
CA THR A 110 16.79 8.84 6.74
C THR A 110 17.30 9.86 5.72
N TRP A 111 16.95 9.70 4.45
CA TRP A 111 17.42 10.60 3.40
C TRP A 111 16.90 12.02 3.64
N HIS A 112 17.81 12.99 3.51
CA HIS A 112 17.48 14.39 3.69
C HIS A 112 18.39 15.25 2.82
N ASP A 113 17.76 16.09 2.00
CA ASP A 113 18.37 17.21 1.32
C ASP A 113 17.99 18.51 2.05
N PRO A 114 18.94 19.19 2.71
CA PRO A 114 18.67 20.42 3.45
C PRO A 114 18.25 21.59 2.54
N GLU A 115 18.51 21.50 1.23
CA GLU A 115 18.17 22.54 0.26
C GLU A 115 16.82 22.29 -0.44
N ASP A 116 16.28 21.06 -0.37
CA ASP A 116 15.02 20.68 -1.01
C ASP A 116 14.10 19.84 -0.09
N ALA A 117 13.36 20.55 0.76
CA ALA A 117 12.36 19.93 1.64
C ALA A 117 11.23 19.21 0.86
N ASN A 118 10.88 19.67 -0.34
CA ASN A 118 9.85 19.03 -1.15
C ASN A 118 10.38 17.72 -1.76
N GLY A 119 11.61 17.72 -2.25
CA GLY A 119 12.33 16.52 -2.68
C GLY A 119 12.45 15.47 -1.58
N CYS A 120 12.69 15.91 -0.33
CA CYS A 120 12.67 15.03 0.84
C CYS A 120 11.32 14.32 0.99
N GLY A 121 10.21 15.06 0.91
CA GLY A 121 8.88 14.47 1.00
C GLY A 121 8.63 13.41 -0.07
N LEU A 122 9.02 13.67 -1.31
CA LEU A 122 8.91 12.72 -2.42
C LEU A 122 9.70 11.43 -2.19
N ILE A 123 10.97 11.55 -1.76
CA ILE A 123 11.79 10.36 -1.46
C ILE A 123 11.19 9.58 -0.30
N ARG A 124 10.79 10.26 0.77
CA ARG A 124 10.16 9.64 1.93
C ARG A 124 8.88 8.90 1.58
N HIS A 125 8.03 9.50 0.74
CA HIS A 125 6.84 8.85 0.21
C HIS A 125 7.17 7.56 -0.55
N GLN A 126 8.17 7.60 -1.44
CA GLN A 126 8.56 6.41 -2.21
C GLN A 126 9.17 5.31 -1.34
N VAL A 127 9.96 5.67 -0.32
CA VAL A 127 10.49 4.68 0.62
C VAL A 127 9.39 4.05 1.47
N ALA A 128 8.39 4.84 1.90
CA ALA A 128 7.21 4.29 2.57
C ALA A 128 6.46 3.29 1.67
N GLY A 129 6.37 3.58 0.37
CA GLY A 129 5.85 2.65 -0.63
C GLY A 129 6.66 1.35 -0.70
N CYS A 130 8.00 1.44 -0.75
CA CYS A 130 8.87 0.26 -0.71
C CYS A 130 8.67 -0.61 0.53
N VAL A 131 8.35 -0.03 1.69
CA VAL A 131 8.05 -0.82 2.90
C VAL A 131 6.76 -1.63 2.73
N LEU A 132 5.73 -1.08 2.07
CA LEU A 132 4.51 -1.84 1.76
C LEU A 132 4.77 -2.89 0.67
N ASP A 133 5.49 -2.55 -0.39
CA ASP A 133 5.87 -3.52 -1.43
C ASP A 133 6.67 -4.69 -0.81
N LEU A 134 7.51 -4.42 0.20
CA LEU A 134 8.26 -5.44 0.93
C LEU A 134 7.33 -6.34 1.76
N VAL A 135 6.31 -5.76 2.40
CA VAL A 135 5.27 -6.53 3.11
C VAL A 135 4.54 -7.44 2.13
N ASP A 136 4.06 -6.91 1.01
CA ASP A 136 3.31 -7.66 0.00
C ASP A 136 4.15 -8.79 -0.61
N LEU A 137 5.42 -8.51 -0.91
CA LEU A 137 6.38 -9.51 -1.39
C LEU A 137 6.58 -10.62 -0.35
N ILE A 138 6.75 -10.25 0.92
CA ILE A 138 6.93 -11.20 2.02
C ILE A 138 5.67 -12.07 2.18
N ASP A 139 4.50 -11.47 2.28
CA ASP A 139 3.24 -12.21 2.47
C ASP A 139 2.90 -13.12 1.27
N SER A 140 3.31 -12.75 0.05
CA SER A 140 3.00 -13.51 -1.18
C SER A 140 3.98 -14.64 -1.46
N HIS A 141 5.26 -14.48 -1.12
CA HIS A 141 6.32 -15.43 -1.52
C HIS A 141 7.02 -16.11 -0.36
N PHE A 142 6.79 -15.65 0.86
CA PHE A 142 7.41 -16.18 2.05
C PHE A 142 6.29 -16.59 3.02
N GLU A 143 6.45 -17.72 3.70
CA GLU A 143 5.57 -18.08 4.81
C GLU A 143 5.90 -17.16 5.99
N ALA A 144 5.43 -15.92 5.92
CA ALA A 144 5.75 -14.87 6.85
C ALA A 144 5.05 -15.09 8.18
N GLU A 145 5.83 -15.12 9.26
CA GLU A 145 5.27 -15.05 10.61
C GLU A 145 4.61 -13.68 10.81
N PRO A 146 3.40 -13.62 11.41
CA PRO A 146 2.67 -12.37 11.68
C PRO A 146 3.52 -11.27 12.32
N GLU A 147 4.48 -11.64 13.17
CA GLU A 147 5.38 -10.71 13.84
C GLU A 147 6.27 -9.93 12.86
N THR A 148 6.69 -10.56 11.76
CA THR A 148 7.52 -9.94 10.72
C THR A 148 6.74 -8.84 10.02
N THR A 149 5.53 -9.16 9.56
CA THR A 149 4.61 -8.21 8.92
C THR A 149 4.25 -7.06 9.86
N LEU A 150 3.95 -7.35 11.14
CA LEU A 150 3.72 -6.32 12.16
C LEU A 150 4.94 -5.42 12.38
N ALA A 151 6.15 -5.97 12.36
CA ALA A 151 7.38 -5.19 12.54
C ALA A 151 7.58 -4.19 11.39
N LEU A 152 7.33 -4.60 10.15
CA LEU A 152 7.41 -3.72 8.97
C LEU A 152 6.34 -2.62 9.00
N HIS A 153 5.08 -2.96 9.31
CA HIS A 153 4.04 -1.95 9.50
C HIS A 153 4.41 -0.95 10.61
N LYS A 154 4.95 -1.44 11.73
CA LYS A 154 5.39 -0.58 12.83
C LYS A 154 6.57 0.32 12.43
N ARG A 155 7.51 -0.16 11.61
CA ARG A 155 8.60 0.64 11.03
C ARG A 155 8.01 1.79 10.22
N LEU A 156 7.12 1.49 9.26
CA LEU A 156 6.43 2.49 8.44
C LEU A 156 5.67 3.50 9.31
N ILE A 157 4.82 3.03 10.22
CA ILE A 157 4.00 3.89 11.08
C ILE A 157 4.86 4.79 11.96
N THR A 158 5.96 4.28 12.50
CA THR A 158 6.86 5.07 13.34
C THR A 158 7.61 6.12 12.53
N ALA A 159 8.18 5.72 11.39
CA ALA A 159 9.01 6.58 10.58
C ALA A 159 8.22 7.72 9.93
N TYR A 160 6.98 7.44 9.47
CA TYR A 160 6.21 8.36 8.63
C TYR A 160 4.93 8.90 9.29
N ARG A 161 4.77 8.73 10.62
CA ARG A 161 3.58 9.15 11.37
C ARG A 161 3.11 10.57 11.08
N ASP A 162 4.06 11.51 11.11
CA ASP A 162 3.83 12.95 11.03
C ASP A 162 4.12 13.51 9.63
N GLU A 163 4.39 12.62 8.66
CA GLU A 163 4.65 13.01 7.28
C GLU A 163 3.35 13.39 6.57
N THR A 164 3.36 14.55 5.91
CA THR A 164 2.17 15.12 5.24
C THR A 164 2.38 15.35 3.75
N SER A 165 3.57 15.03 3.24
CA SER A 165 3.87 15.08 1.81
C SER A 165 3.20 13.96 1.03
N GLU A 166 2.73 14.32 -0.18
CA GLU A 166 2.10 13.41 -1.15
C GLU A 166 0.99 12.56 -0.52
N ASP A 167 0.84 11.31 -0.98
CA ASP A 167 -0.07 10.32 -0.42
C ASP A 167 0.54 9.55 0.78
N THR A 168 1.58 10.06 1.45
CA THR A 168 2.18 9.36 2.60
C THR A 168 1.19 9.07 3.72
N PRO A 169 0.30 10.00 4.13
CA PRO A 169 -0.74 9.71 5.11
C PRO A 169 -1.63 8.50 4.74
N PHE A 170 -1.84 8.27 3.44
CA PHE A 170 -2.58 7.12 2.93
C PHE A 170 -1.79 5.81 3.10
N LEU A 171 -0.49 5.81 2.82
CA LEU A 171 0.37 4.64 3.05
C LEU A 171 0.40 4.26 4.54
N VAL A 172 0.49 5.26 5.44
CA VAL A 172 0.45 4.98 6.88
C VAL A 172 -0.92 4.49 7.34
N SER A 173 -1.99 5.02 6.77
CA SER A 173 -3.35 4.55 7.07
C SER A 173 -3.58 3.11 6.60
N THR A 174 -3.01 2.74 5.45
CA THR A 174 -3.00 1.35 4.94
C THR A 174 -2.27 0.43 5.92
N ALA A 175 -1.05 0.79 6.34
CA ALA A 175 -0.30 0.02 7.33
C ALA A 175 -1.05 -0.12 8.67
N LEU A 176 -1.77 0.92 9.10
CA LEU A 176 -2.59 0.87 10.31
C LEU A 176 -3.82 -0.05 10.17
N LEU A 177 -4.50 -0.01 9.02
CA LEU A 177 -5.62 -0.93 8.72
C LEU A 177 -5.14 -2.38 8.78
N GLU A 178 -4.03 -2.70 8.13
CA GLU A 178 -3.48 -4.05 8.09
C GLU A 178 -2.91 -4.48 9.45
N THR A 179 -2.26 -3.58 10.19
CA THR A 179 -1.89 -3.81 11.59
C THR A 179 -3.10 -4.18 12.43
N GLY A 180 -4.20 -3.43 12.30
CA GLY A 180 -5.43 -3.71 13.03
C GLY A 180 -6.06 -5.05 12.65
N LEU A 181 -5.94 -5.44 11.37
CA LEU A 181 -6.45 -6.73 10.90
C LEU A 181 -5.64 -7.88 11.49
N LEU A 182 -4.33 -7.78 11.43
CA LEU A 182 -3.40 -8.80 11.90
C LEU A 182 -3.51 -9.00 13.41
N LEU A 183 -3.46 -7.92 14.20
CA LEU A 183 -3.69 -7.95 15.65
C LEU A 183 -5.06 -8.52 16.02
N GLY A 184 -6.08 -8.20 15.23
CA GLY A 184 -7.42 -8.74 15.42
C GLY A 184 -7.54 -10.23 15.09
N ARG A 185 -6.57 -10.83 14.38
CA ARG A 185 -6.56 -12.24 13.97
C ARG A 185 -5.61 -13.10 14.80
N THR A 186 -4.81 -12.53 15.70
CA THR A 186 -3.95 -13.30 16.61
C THR A 186 -4.76 -14.22 17.52
N GLU A 187 -4.11 -15.23 18.09
CA GLU A 187 -4.71 -16.14 19.06
C GLU A 187 -3.89 -16.14 20.36
N PRO A 188 -4.37 -15.48 21.45
CA PRO A 188 -5.63 -14.74 21.55
C PRO A 188 -5.59 -13.40 20.77
N PRO A 189 -6.76 -12.87 20.35
CA PRO A 189 -6.82 -11.58 19.65
C PRO A 189 -6.33 -10.41 20.51
N ASP A 190 -5.41 -9.58 19.98
CA ASP A 190 -5.12 -8.27 20.57
C ASP A 190 -6.15 -7.24 20.10
N ALA A 191 -7.36 -7.35 20.67
CA ALA A 191 -8.46 -6.44 20.32
C ALA A 191 -8.17 -4.99 20.71
N THR A 192 -7.36 -4.75 21.75
CA THR A 192 -7.01 -3.40 22.19
C THR A 192 -6.08 -2.73 21.18
N GLY A 193 -5.00 -3.41 20.79
CA GLY A 193 -4.08 -2.93 19.77
C GLY A 193 -4.77 -2.75 18.42
N ALA A 194 -5.62 -3.71 18.02
CA ALA A 194 -6.39 -3.62 16.78
C ALA A 194 -7.35 -2.42 16.76
N MET A 195 -8.12 -2.22 17.85
CA MET A 195 -9.01 -1.05 17.97
C MET A 195 -8.24 0.27 17.94
N ALA A 196 -7.06 0.32 18.57
CA ALA A 196 -6.22 1.51 18.57
C ALA A 196 -5.74 1.86 17.15
N ALA A 197 -5.30 0.85 16.39
CA ALA A 197 -4.86 1.03 15.00
C ALA A 197 -6.00 1.56 14.11
N TYR A 198 -7.19 0.96 14.16
CA TYR A 198 -8.35 1.45 13.39
C TYR A 198 -8.82 2.84 13.84
N THR A 199 -8.75 3.14 15.13
CA THR A 199 -9.11 4.47 15.64
C THR A 199 -8.16 5.55 15.12
N GLU A 200 -6.87 5.23 15.04
CA GLU A 200 -5.86 6.13 14.47
C GLU A 200 -6.15 6.44 12.99
N VAL A 201 -6.54 5.44 12.18
CA VAL A 201 -6.96 5.65 10.78
C VAL A 201 -8.09 6.68 10.71
N ILE A 202 -9.12 6.51 11.53
CA ILE A 202 -10.28 7.41 11.56
C ILE A 202 -9.88 8.84 11.99
N GLN A 203 -8.97 8.97 12.96
CA GLN A 203 -8.50 10.27 13.43
C GLN A 203 -7.67 10.99 12.36
N ARG A 204 -6.82 10.27 11.64
CA ARG A 204 -5.94 10.85 10.61
C ARG A 204 -6.67 11.28 9.35
N LEU A 205 -7.60 10.45 8.88
CA LEU A 205 -8.38 10.73 7.67
C LEU A 205 -9.53 11.72 7.92
N ALA A 206 -9.69 12.17 9.17
CA ALA A 206 -10.56 13.26 9.60
C ALA A 206 -11.92 13.32 8.89
N LEU A 207 -12.64 12.20 8.74
CA LEU A 207 -13.99 12.08 8.13
C LEU A 207 -14.27 13.06 6.96
N GLY A 208 -13.26 13.32 6.13
CA GLY A 208 -13.39 14.12 4.92
C GLY A 208 -13.84 13.26 3.74
N ARG A 209 -14.00 13.86 2.56
CA ARG A 209 -14.22 13.09 1.33
C ARG A 209 -12.96 12.39 0.82
N ALA A 210 -11.77 12.85 1.23
CA ALA A 210 -10.52 12.22 0.84
C ALA A 210 -10.36 10.89 1.62
N ARG A 211 -10.30 9.78 0.89
CA ARG A 211 -10.10 8.41 1.42
C ARG A 211 -11.18 7.96 2.41
N ALA A 212 -12.44 8.27 2.08
CA ALA A 212 -13.62 7.86 2.85
C ALA A 212 -13.73 6.33 3.01
N ASP A 213 -13.23 5.58 2.02
CA ASP A 213 -13.16 4.13 1.98
C ASP A 213 -12.39 3.55 3.17
N GLN A 214 -11.20 4.07 3.48
CA GLN A 214 -10.36 3.60 4.58
C GLN A 214 -10.98 3.88 5.95
N ALA A 215 -11.61 5.05 6.12
CA ALA A 215 -12.31 5.39 7.35
C ALA A 215 -13.57 4.52 7.55
N ALA A 216 -14.33 4.27 6.48
CA ALA A 216 -15.49 3.37 6.49
C ALA A 216 -15.06 1.93 6.82
N CYS A 217 -13.99 1.45 6.18
CA CYS A 217 -13.37 0.15 6.42
C CYS A 217 -12.94 0.00 7.90
N ALA A 218 -12.24 0.99 8.46
CA ALA A 218 -11.81 0.99 9.85
C ALA A 218 -12.99 0.90 10.83
N LEU A 219 -14.03 1.71 10.63
CA LEU A 219 -15.24 1.69 11.47
C LEU A 219 -15.99 0.36 11.37
N TYR A 220 -16.13 -0.18 10.16
CA TYR A 220 -16.72 -1.49 9.92
C TYR A 220 -15.93 -2.59 10.66
N ARG A 221 -14.60 -2.57 10.57
CA ARG A 221 -13.72 -3.53 11.24
C ARG A 221 -13.76 -3.42 12.77
N ILE A 222 -13.88 -2.21 13.32
CA ILE A 222 -14.15 -2.01 14.76
C ILE A 222 -15.45 -2.71 15.16
N GLY A 223 -16.52 -2.57 14.35
CA GLY A 223 -17.79 -3.24 14.59
C GLY A 223 -17.65 -4.76 14.66
N ASN A 224 -16.95 -5.35 13.68
CA ASN A 224 -16.69 -6.79 13.65
C ASN A 224 -15.84 -7.26 14.83
N LEU A 225 -14.81 -6.50 15.19
CA LEU A 225 -13.93 -6.84 16.29
C LEU A 225 -14.70 -6.85 17.62
N LYS A 226 -15.60 -5.88 17.84
CA LYS A 226 -16.46 -5.83 19.04
C LYS A 226 -17.38 -7.05 19.18
N LEU A 227 -17.88 -7.59 18.06
CA LEU A 227 -18.67 -8.83 18.06
C LEU A 227 -17.84 -10.08 18.42
N ARG A 228 -16.52 -10.03 18.22
CA ARG A 228 -15.59 -11.13 18.51
C ARG A 228 -15.03 -11.08 19.94
N LEU A 229 -15.32 -10.03 20.70
CA LEU A 229 -14.92 -9.93 22.11
C LEU A 229 -15.60 -11.01 22.96
N THR A 230 -15.01 -11.31 24.12
CA THR A 230 -15.60 -12.21 25.13
C THR A 230 -15.74 -11.46 26.47
N PRO A 231 -16.96 -11.05 26.87
CA PRO A 231 -18.23 -11.18 26.15
C PRO A 231 -18.33 -10.26 24.92
N PRO A 232 -19.19 -10.57 23.92
CA PRO A 232 -19.39 -9.70 22.75
C PRO A 232 -20.00 -8.33 23.11
N ASP A 233 -19.50 -7.26 22.49
CA ASP A 233 -20.08 -5.91 22.58
C ASP A 233 -21.01 -5.62 21.38
N SER A 234 -22.19 -6.25 21.38
CA SER A 234 -23.21 -6.07 20.34
C SER A 234 -23.64 -4.61 20.16
N SER A 235 -23.82 -3.89 21.26
CA SER A 235 -24.28 -2.49 21.24
C SER A 235 -23.24 -1.58 20.62
N GLY A 236 -21.98 -1.74 21.01
CA GLY A 236 -20.87 -0.99 20.41
C GLY A 236 -20.60 -1.38 18.97
N ALA A 237 -20.85 -2.63 18.57
CA ALA A 237 -20.75 -3.05 17.18
C ALA A 237 -21.82 -2.39 16.30
N ILE A 238 -23.09 -2.41 16.75
CA ILE A 238 -24.19 -1.72 16.08
C ILE A 238 -23.89 -0.23 15.93
N ALA A 239 -23.36 0.42 16.97
CA ALA A 239 -23.00 1.83 16.92
C ALA A 239 -21.92 2.10 15.87
N SER A 240 -20.92 1.23 15.74
CA SER A 240 -19.88 1.34 14.70
C SER A 240 -20.46 1.21 13.29
N TYR A 241 -21.32 0.21 13.03
CA TYR A 241 -21.95 0.04 11.73
C TYR A 241 -22.88 1.21 11.37
N LYS A 242 -23.67 1.69 12.32
CA LYS A 242 -24.51 2.89 12.12
C LYS A 242 -23.67 4.10 11.75
N LYS A 243 -22.52 4.28 12.41
CA LYS A 243 -21.62 5.39 12.09
C LYS A 243 -21.09 5.30 10.66
N VAL A 244 -20.80 4.11 10.13
CA VAL A 244 -20.45 3.95 8.70
C VAL A 244 -21.60 4.44 7.82
N ILE A 245 -22.81 3.93 8.07
CA ILE A 245 -24.01 4.26 7.28
C ILE A 245 -24.29 5.77 7.32
N GLU A 246 -24.33 6.36 8.52
CA GLU A 246 -24.63 7.78 8.71
C GLU A 246 -23.57 8.71 8.09
N SER A 247 -22.31 8.29 8.05
CA SER A 247 -21.20 9.13 7.58
C SER A 247 -20.94 8.99 6.08
N PHE A 248 -21.29 7.85 5.48
CA PHE A 248 -20.82 7.48 4.13
C PHE A 248 -21.90 6.97 3.16
N ALA A 249 -23.17 6.89 3.56
CA ALA A 249 -24.24 6.38 2.68
C ALA A 249 -24.46 7.19 1.39
N GLU A 250 -24.03 8.45 1.35
CA GLU A 250 -24.16 9.32 0.17
C GLU A 250 -22.85 9.39 -0.64
N SER A 251 -21.93 8.43 -0.45
CA SER A 251 -20.69 8.36 -1.21
C SER A 251 -20.94 7.78 -2.60
N ASP A 252 -20.48 8.49 -3.64
CA ASP A 252 -20.50 7.99 -5.03
C ASP A 252 -19.34 7.01 -5.33
N ASP A 253 -18.44 6.80 -4.36
CA ASP A 253 -17.30 5.90 -4.46
C ASP A 253 -17.70 4.45 -4.17
N GLU A 254 -17.46 3.54 -5.12
CA GLU A 254 -17.89 2.14 -5.05
C GLU A 254 -17.25 1.39 -3.87
N GLU A 255 -15.97 1.65 -3.57
CA GLU A 255 -15.27 1.03 -2.44
C GLU A 255 -15.89 1.45 -1.10
N THR A 256 -16.20 2.73 -0.95
CA THR A 256 -16.94 3.24 0.22
C THR A 256 -18.34 2.63 0.30
N GLY A 257 -19.05 2.54 -0.82
CA GLY A 257 -20.38 1.93 -0.94
C GLY A 257 -20.39 0.48 -0.46
N GLN A 258 -19.33 -0.29 -0.77
CA GLN A 258 -19.15 -1.65 -0.25
C GLN A 258 -19.18 -1.71 1.29
N TRP A 259 -18.46 -0.80 1.97
CA TRP A 259 -18.43 -0.76 3.43
C TRP A 259 -19.77 -0.34 4.04
N VAL A 260 -20.52 0.53 3.36
CA VAL A 260 -21.89 0.90 3.75
C VAL A 260 -22.81 -0.31 3.66
N ALA A 261 -22.80 -1.03 2.54
CA ALA A 261 -23.64 -2.21 2.33
C ALA A 261 -23.37 -3.32 3.35
N LEU A 262 -22.09 -3.62 3.58
CA LEU A 262 -21.65 -4.58 4.62
C LEU A 262 -22.05 -4.13 6.02
N SER A 263 -21.97 -2.82 6.31
CA SER A 263 -22.40 -2.27 7.59
C SER A 263 -23.91 -2.36 7.78
N ARG A 264 -24.73 -2.10 6.75
CA ARG A 264 -26.19 -2.30 6.78
C ARG A 264 -26.52 -3.76 7.06
N TYR A 265 -25.89 -4.67 6.33
CA TYR A 265 -26.04 -6.11 6.52
C TYR A 265 -25.70 -6.54 7.96
N ASN A 266 -24.50 -6.21 8.44
CA ASN A 266 -24.07 -6.62 9.78
C ASN A 266 -24.85 -5.91 10.91
N CYS A 267 -25.26 -4.66 10.72
CA CYS A 267 -26.13 -3.96 11.66
C CYS A 267 -27.47 -4.68 11.79
N ALA A 268 -28.11 -5.01 10.66
CA ALA A 268 -29.38 -5.73 10.61
C ALA A 268 -29.26 -7.11 11.29
N GLN A 269 -28.25 -7.90 10.93
CA GLN A 269 -27.98 -9.22 11.51
C GLN A 269 -27.74 -9.15 13.02
N THR A 270 -26.98 -8.15 13.49
CA THR A 270 -26.72 -7.98 14.92
C THR A 270 -27.97 -7.55 15.67
N LEU A 271 -28.79 -6.65 15.10
CA LEU A 271 -30.04 -6.20 15.73
C LEU A 271 -31.02 -7.35 15.93
N ILE A 272 -31.29 -8.14 14.88
CA ILE A 272 -32.29 -9.22 14.96
C ILE A 272 -31.85 -10.38 15.87
N LYS A 273 -30.55 -10.66 15.95
CA LYS A 273 -29.99 -11.64 16.90
C LYS A 273 -30.17 -11.23 18.36
N ASN A 274 -30.11 -9.93 18.66
CA ASN A 274 -30.25 -9.41 20.01
C ASN A 274 -31.70 -9.08 20.38
N ASP A 275 -32.55 -8.79 19.38
CA ASP A 275 -33.94 -8.38 19.57
C ASP A 275 -34.77 -8.64 18.31
N THR A 276 -35.63 -9.66 18.36
CA THR A 276 -36.48 -10.06 17.22
C THR A 276 -37.53 -9.01 16.85
N ASP A 277 -37.86 -8.10 17.76
CA ASP A 277 -38.84 -7.03 17.49
C ASP A 277 -38.28 -5.98 16.51
N LYS A 278 -36.98 -6.06 16.20
CA LYS A 278 -36.30 -5.19 15.23
C LYS A 278 -36.39 -5.68 13.78
N THR A 279 -37.30 -6.61 13.49
CA THR A 279 -37.51 -7.15 12.14
C THR A 279 -37.75 -6.05 11.09
N GLU A 280 -38.51 -4.99 11.42
CA GLU A 280 -38.74 -3.91 10.45
C GLU A 280 -37.46 -3.11 10.13
N ILE A 281 -36.60 -2.87 11.13
CA ILE A 281 -35.31 -2.21 10.92
C ILE A 281 -34.40 -3.10 10.05
N PHE A 282 -34.41 -4.40 10.31
CA PHE A 282 -33.68 -5.38 9.49
C PHE A 282 -34.14 -5.34 8.02
N LEU A 283 -35.45 -5.39 7.77
CA LEU A 283 -36.01 -5.35 6.41
C LEU A 283 -35.72 -4.01 5.71
N SER A 284 -35.76 -2.89 6.44
CA SER A 284 -35.43 -1.57 5.91
C SER A 284 -33.97 -1.48 5.44
N LEU A 285 -33.02 -1.95 6.26
CA LEU A 285 -31.59 -1.95 5.91
C LEU A 285 -31.30 -2.87 4.71
N HIS A 286 -31.94 -4.04 4.63
CA HIS A 286 -31.80 -4.91 3.45
C HIS A 286 -32.41 -4.31 2.19
N ARG A 287 -33.59 -3.68 2.30
CA ARG A 287 -34.22 -3.02 1.15
C ARG A 287 -33.32 -1.90 0.61
N ALA A 288 -32.71 -1.11 1.49
CA ALA A 288 -31.75 -0.09 1.08
C ALA A 288 -30.55 -0.68 0.33
N ASN A 289 -30.02 -1.83 0.76
CA ASN A 289 -28.96 -2.53 0.01
C ASN A 289 -29.44 -2.93 -1.40
N ILE A 290 -30.64 -3.50 -1.52
CA ILE A 290 -31.19 -3.91 -2.83
C ILE A 290 -31.41 -2.71 -3.74
N GLU A 291 -32.02 -1.65 -3.22
CA GLU A 291 -32.31 -0.44 -3.99
C GLU A 291 -31.04 0.22 -4.54
N GLU A 292 -29.95 0.21 -3.75
CA GLU A 292 -28.71 0.90 -4.10
C GLU A 292 -27.73 0.02 -4.90
N PHE A 293 -27.61 -1.28 -4.58
CA PHE A 293 -26.52 -2.12 -5.08
C PHE A 293 -26.95 -3.31 -5.94
N SER A 294 -28.25 -3.50 -6.23
CA SER A 294 -28.73 -4.61 -7.09
C SER A 294 -28.17 -4.63 -8.51
N GLY A 295 -27.67 -3.48 -9.00
CA GLY A 295 -26.99 -3.37 -10.29
C GLY A 295 -25.47 -3.50 -10.23
N SER A 296 -24.87 -3.71 -9.05
CA SER A 296 -23.41 -3.74 -8.91
C SER A 296 -22.80 -5.01 -9.51
N SER A 297 -21.63 -4.84 -10.14
CA SER A 297 -20.77 -5.94 -10.59
C SER A 297 -19.87 -6.50 -9.48
N ASN A 298 -19.83 -5.89 -8.30
CA ASN A 298 -19.02 -6.34 -7.18
C ASN A 298 -19.61 -7.63 -6.58
N PRO A 299 -18.88 -8.76 -6.59
CA PRO A 299 -19.41 -10.04 -6.09
C PRO A 299 -19.82 -10.01 -4.61
N LEU A 300 -19.10 -9.26 -3.78
CA LEU A 300 -19.43 -9.13 -2.35
C LEU A 300 -20.76 -8.40 -2.14
N LEU A 301 -21.07 -7.44 -3.02
CA LEU A 301 -22.34 -6.73 -2.98
C LEU A 301 -23.49 -7.61 -3.49
N GLN A 302 -23.24 -8.44 -4.49
CA GLN A 302 -24.22 -9.40 -5.00
C GLN A 302 -24.63 -10.45 -3.95
N ASP A 303 -23.74 -10.84 -3.04
CA ASP A 303 -24.03 -11.82 -2.00
C ASP A 303 -24.91 -11.28 -0.85
N ILE A 304 -24.97 -9.94 -0.68
CA ILE A 304 -25.62 -9.29 0.48
C ILE A 304 -26.85 -8.43 0.10
N VAL A 305 -27.23 -8.48 -1.17
CA VAL A 305 -28.39 -7.83 -1.81
C VAL A 305 -29.41 -8.90 -2.17
#